data_AF-A0A940HTH9-F1
#
_entry.id   AF-A0A940HTH9-F1
#
_cell.length_a   1.000
_cell.length_b   1.000
_cell.length_c   1.000
_cell.angle_alpha   90.00
_cell.angle_beta   90.00
_cell.angle_gamma   90.00
#
_symmetry.space_group_name_H-M   'P 1'
#
loop_
_entity.id
_entity.type
_entity.pdbx_description
1 polymer ?
#
loop_
_entity_poly.entity_id
_entity_poly.type
_entity_poly.pdbx_seq_one_letter_code
_entity_poly.pdbx_strand_id
1 'polypeptide(L)'
;MRTVNLLIAILFLCGFISSCTSKDIQGYVNDPRLFFQIPGSGSFPLRDSLIYSFPAKPDIGDKDTVWFNACIMGNTASFNREIGIRINPGSTAVEGVNFKFDSKMIPADSFKVRIPIVIFR
;
A
#
# COMPACT_ATOMS: atom_id res chain seq x y z
N MET A 1 -31.01 50.73 -30.07
CA MET A 1 -29.66 50.13 -30.25
C MET A 1 -28.83 50.12 -28.97
N ARG A 2 -28.66 51.26 -28.27
CA ARG A 2 -27.90 51.32 -26.99
C ARG A 2 -28.43 50.40 -25.87
N THR A 3 -29.74 50.33 -25.68
CA THR A 3 -30.38 49.48 -24.66
C THR A 3 -30.29 47.98 -24.98
N VAL A 4 -30.40 47.62 -26.26
CA VAL A 4 -30.27 46.23 -26.74
C VAL A 4 -28.83 45.74 -26.57
N ASN A 5 -27.84 46.58 -26.90
CA ASN A 5 -26.42 46.25 -26.71
C ASN A 5 -26.05 46.12 -25.22
N LEU A 6 -26.68 46.90 -24.34
CA LEU A 6 -26.52 46.79 -22.89
C LEU A 6 -27.08 45.46 -22.37
N LEU A 7 -28.26 45.05 -22.84
CA LEU A 7 -28.87 43.77 -22.45
C LEU A 7 -28.04 42.57 -22.92
N ILE A 8 -27.44 42.64 -24.12
CA ILE A 8 -26.53 41.60 -24.63
C ILE A 8 -25.26 41.54 -23.77
N ALA A 9 -24.69 42.69 -23.40
CA ALA A 9 -23.50 42.73 -22.54
C ALA A 9 -23.76 42.15 -21.14
N ILE A 10 -24.93 42.42 -20.55
CA ILE A 10 -25.35 41.86 -19.26
C ILE A 10 -25.54 40.34 -19.37
N LEU A 11 -26.16 39.85 -20.45
CA LEU A 11 -26.35 38.43 -20.68
C LEU A 11 -25.01 37.68 -20.82
N PHE A 12 -24.05 38.27 -21.53
CA PHE A 12 -22.69 37.72 -21.63
C PHE A 12 -21.97 37.69 -20.28
N LEU A 13 -22.08 38.77 -19.48
CA LEU A 13 -21.45 38.85 -18.17
C LEU A 13 -22.02 37.80 -17.18
N CYS A 14 -23.33 37.56 -17.21
CA CYS A 14 -23.98 36.51 -16.42
C CYS A 14 -23.53 35.09 -16.82
N GLY A 15 -23.20 34.88 -18.10
CA GLY A 15 -22.66 33.61 -18.60
C GLY A 15 -21.27 33.30 -18.03
N PHE A 16 -20.41 34.30 -17.87
CA PHE A 16 -19.04 34.11 -17.36
C PHE A 16 -18.98 33.75 -15.87
N ILE A 17 -19.93 34.23 -15.06
CA ILE A 17 -19.94 33.95 -13.61
C ILE A 17 -20.52 32.56 -13.25
N SER A 18 -21.15 31.86 -14.19
CA SER A 18 -21.81 30.56 -13.93
C SER A 18 -20.87 29.34 -14.06
N SER A 19 -19.63 29.53 -14.54
CA SER A 19 -18.70 28.42 -14.81
C SER A 19 -17.81 28.02 -13.62
N CYS A 20 -17.89 28.70 -12.47
CA CYS A 20 -17.05 28.43 -11.31
C CYS A 20 -17.74 27.49 -10.29
N THR A 21 -18.27 26.37 -10.77
CA THR A 21 -18.71 25.30 -9.87
C THR A 21 -17.52 24.41 -9.54
N SER A 22 -17.00 24.52 -8.31
CA SER A 22 -16.03 23.56 -7.79
C SER A 22 -16.70 22.20 -7.78
N LYS A 23 -16.26 21.32 -8.68
CA LYS A 23 -16.65 19.91 -8.61
C LYS A 23 -16.03 19.36 -7.33
N ASP A 24 -16.87 19.06 -6.36
CA ASP A 24 -16.46 18.35 -5.16
C ASP A 24 -16.12 16.92 -5.61
N ILE A 25 -14.87 16.73 -6.02
CA ILE A 25 -14.35 15.39 -6.32
C ILE A 25 -14.31 14.72 -4.96
N GLN A 26 -15.17 13.73 -4.73
CA GLN A 26 -15.00 12.83 -3.60
C GLN A 26 -13.62 12.19 -3.72
N GLY A 27 -12.64 12.79 -3.04
CA GLY A 27 -11.32 12.22 -2.89
C GLY A 27 -11.41 10.91 -2.13
N TYR A 28 -10.36 10.11 -2.19
CA TYR A 28 -10.23 8.92 -1.37
C TYR A 28 -10.50 9.27 0.10
N VAL A 29 -11.66 8.84 0.62
CA VAL A 29 -11.95 8.92 2.05
C VAL A 29 -11.04 7.90 2.69
N ASN A 30 -10.06 8.38 3.46
CA ASN A 30 -8.95 7.64 4.02
C ASN A 30 -9.39 6.34 4.73
N ASP A 31 -9.52 5.26 3.96
CA ASP A 31 -9.80 3.90 4.41
C ASP A 31 -8.46 3.18 4.53
N PRO A 32 -7.84 3.10 5.71
CA PRO A 32 -6.51 2.56 5.86
C PRO A 32 -6.50 1.07 5.51
N ARG A 33 -5.83 0.74 4.41
CA ARG A 33 -5.64 -0.65 3.95
C ARG A 33 -4.16 -0.99 3.91
N LEU A 34 -3.88 -2.29 3.92
CA LEU A 34 -2.53 -2.83 3.79
C LEU A 34 -2.50 -3.84 2.64
N PHE A 35 -1.44 -3.79 1.84
CA PHE A 35 -1.17 -4.78 0.82
C PHE A 35 0.29 -5.25 0.91
N PHE A 36 0.50 -6.51 0.55
CA PHE A 36 1.84 -7.04 0.33
C PHE A 36 2.22 -6.84 -1.12
N GLN A 37 3.36 -6.23 -1.37
CA GLN A 37 3.85 -6.04 -2.73
C GLN A 37 4.27 -7.40 -3.29
N ILE A 38 3.56 -7.86 -4.31
CA ILE A 38 3.89 -9.07 -5.07
C ILE A 38 5.27 -8.85 -5.71
N PRO A 39 6.27 -9.70 -5.44
CA PRO A 39 7.55 -9.62 -6.11
C PRO A 39 7.39 -9.99 -7.58
N GLY A 40 7.42 -8.99 -8.46
CA GLY A 40 7.40 -9.15 -9.91
C GLY A 40 8.20 -8.03 -10.56
N SER A 41 9.10 -8.38 -11.47
CA SER A 41 9.84 -7.42 -12.31
C SER A 41 9.81 -7.94 -13.73
N GLY A 42 9.26 -7.20 -14.69
CA GLY A 42 9.20 -7.63 -16.09
C GLY A 42 8.14 -8.68 -16.40
N SER A 43 8.45 -9.63 -17.28
CA SER A 43 7.51 -10.62 -17.86
C SER A 43 7.22 -11.85 -17.00
N PHE A 44 7.63 -11.87 -15.73
CA PHE A 44 7.37 -13.01 -14.85
C PHE A 44 5.94 -12.97 -14.33
N PRO A 45 5.25 -14.13 -14.23
CA PRO A 45 3.90 -14.20 -13.70
C PRO A 45 3.87 -13.67 -12.27
N LEU A 46 2.90 -12.80 -11.98
CA LEU A 46 2.62 -12.31 -10.64
C LEU A 46 2.42 -13.52 -9.71
N ARG A 47 3.35 -13.70 -8.77
CA ARG A 47 3.31 -14.81 -7.81
C ARG A 47 2.88 -14.28 -6.45
N ASP A 48 1.65 -14.61 -6.06
CA ASP A 48 1.10 -14.32 -4.73
C ASP A 48 1.64 -15.27 -3.64
N SER A 49 2.74 -15.97 -3.93
CA SER A 49 3.35 -16.94 -3.01
C SER A 49 4.84 -17.03 -3.24
N LEU A 50 5.59 -16.98 -2.14
CA LEU A 50 7.01 -17.25 -2.11
C LEU A 50 7.24 -18.75 -1.87
N ILE A 51 8.09 -19.36 -2.69
CA ILE A 51 8.55 -20.73 -2.47
C ILE A 51 9.99 -20.65 -1.94
N TYR A 52 10.23 -21.29 -0.82
CA TYR A 52 11.54 -21.37 -0.20
C TYR A 52 11.89 -22.83 0.14
N SER A 53 13.16 -23.21 -0.06
CA SER A 53 13.68 -24.53 0.27
C SER A 53 15.16 -24.42 0.62
N PHE A 54 15.54 -24.91 1.80
CA PHE A 54 16.94 -24.92 2.26
C PHE A 54 17.89 -25.69 1.32
N PRO A 55 17.54 -26.88 0.79
CA PRO A 55 18.36 -27.55 -0.22
C PRO A 55 18.68 -26.72 -1.46
N ALA A 56 17.82 -25.75 -1.83
CA ALA A 56 18.08 -24.85 -2.95
C ALA A 56 19.04 -23.69 -2.59
N LYS A 57 19.51 -23.64 -1.34
CA LYS A 57 20.36 -22.59 -0.76
C LYS A 57 21.52 -23.25 0.03
N PRO A 58 22.49 -23.87 -0.65
CA PRO A 58 23.53 -24.70 -0.01
C PRO A 58 24.43 -23.92 0.96
N ASP A 59 24.59 -22.61 0.76
CA ASP A 59 25.42 -21.74 1.60
C ASP A 59 24.71 -21.26 2.87
N ILE A 60 23.43 -21.59 3.01
CA ILE A 60 22.61 -21.20 4.16
C ILE A 60 22.62 -22.34 5.18
N GLY A 61 23.02 -22.00 6.40
CA GLY A 61 23.00 -22.92 7.54
C GLY A 61 21.58 -23.16 8.08
N ASP A 62 21.43 -23.08 9.40
CA ASP A 62 20.19 -23.49 10.06
C ASP A 62 19.06 -22.44 10.02
N LYS A 63 19.34 -21.25 9.50
CA LYS A 63 18.35 -20.17 9.37
C LYS A 63 18.60 -19.26 8.17
N ASP A 64 17.52 -18.70 7.64
CA ASP A 64 17.55 -17.61 6.65
C ASP A 64 16.53 -16.52 6.99
N THR A 65 16.65 -15.36 6.35
CA THR A 65 15.65 -14.28 6.45
C THR A 65 14.98 -14.05 5.10
N VAL A 66 13.69 -14.36 5.06
CA VAL A 66 12.80 -14.01 3.97
C VAL A 66 12.25 -12.61 4.20
N TRP A 67 12.15 -11.83 3.13
CA TRP A 67 11.70 -10.45 3.20
C TRP A 67 10.44 -10.23 2.38
N PHE A 68 9.45 -9.58 2.96
CA PHE A 68 8.24 -9.18 2.25
C PHE A 68 8.00 -7.67 2.43
N ASN A 69 7.54 -7.02 1.37
CA ASN A 69 7.27 -5.58 1.39
C ASN A 69 5.81 -5.37 1.75
N ALA A 70 5.55 -4.73 2.88
CA ALA A 70 4.23 -4.29 3.28
C ALA A 70 4.06 -2.80 3.00
N CYS A 71 2.95 -2.44 2.38
CA CYS A 71 2.63 -1.08 1.99
C CYS A 71 1.24 -0.71 2.53
N ILE A 72 1.08 0.53 2.99
CA ILE A 72 -0.22 1.07 3.37
C ILE A 72 -0.88 1.77 2.17
N MET A 73 -2.20 1.86 2.21
CA MET A 73 -2.99 2.76 1.38
C MET A 73 -3.52 3.91 2.25
N GLY A 74 -3.51 5.11 1.70
CA GLY A 74 -3.89 6.33 2.43
C GLY A 74 -2.69 7.06 3.02
N ASN A 75 -2.95 7.88 4.04
CA ASN A 75 -1.94 8.78 4.62
C ASN A 75 -0.98 8.05 5.57
N THR A 76 0.24 8.56 5.67
CA THR A 76 1.18 8.14 6.71
C THR A 76 0.71 8.65 8.08
N ALA A 77 1.24 8.05 9.15
CA ALA A 77 1.03 8.52 10.51
C ALA A 77 2.37 8.98 11.10
N SER A 78 2.35 9.98 11.96
CA SER A 78 3.54 10.54 12.63
C SER A 78 4.08 9.67 13.77
N PHE A 79 3.65 8.41 13.87
CA PHE A 79 4.06 7.46 14.89
C PHE A 79 4.24 6.06 14.29
N ASN A 80 5.04 5.23 14.97
CA ASN A 80 5.28 3.85 14.56
C ASN A 80 4.02 3.00 14.72
N ARG A 81 3.70 2.18 13.71
CA ARG A 81 2.48 1.37 13.67
C ARG A 81 2.81 -0.11 13.54
N GLU A 82 2.16 -0.96 14.30
CA GLU A 82 2.28 -2.42 14.14
C GLU A 82 1.37 -2.91 13.03
N ILE A 83 1.86 -3.85 12.22
CA ILE A 83 1.06 -4.57 11.22
C ILE A 83 0.46 -5.82 11.85
N GLY A 84 -0.87 -5.93 11.77
CA GLY A 84 -1.59 -7.13 12.16
C GLY A 84 -1.40 -8.26 11.14
N ILE A 85 -0.48 -9.17 11.42
CA ILE A 85 -0.25 -10.39 10.62
C ILE A 85 -0.81 -11.59 11.38
N ARG A 86 -1.53 -12.47 10.69
CA ARG A 86 -2.06 -13.71 11.25
C ARG A 86 -1.58 -14.91 10.44
N ILE A 87 -1.25 -15.98 11.15
CA ILE A 87 -0.90 -17.26 10.54
C ILE A 87 -2.19 -17.99 10.18
N ASN A 88 -2.23 -18.59 8.99
CA ASN A 88 -3.36 -19.40 8.57
C ASN A 88 -3.50 -20.61 9.53
N PRO A 89 -4.68 -20.87 10.12
CA PRO A 89 -4.86 -21.98 11.06
C PRO A 89 -4.60 -23.36 10.44
N GLY A 90 -4.65 -23.51 9.11
CA GLY A 90 -4.27 -24.74 8.41
C GLY A 90 -2.76 -24.92 8.21
N SER A 91 -1.93 -23.97 8.65
CA SER A 91 -0.48 -24.05 8.55
C SER A 91 0.08 -25.10 9.52
N THR A 92 1.00 -25.92 9.05
CA THR A 92 1.82 -26.80 9.91
C THR A 92 3.02 -26.08 10.52
N ALA A 93 3.35 -24.87 10.02
CA ALA A 93 4.47 -24.08 10.54
C ALA A 93 4.09 -23.38 11.86
N VAL A 94 4.96 -23.52 12.86
CA VAL A 94 4.80 -22.98 14.21
C VAL A 94 5.75 -21.81 14.43
N GLU A 95 5.21 -20.67 14.86
CA GLU A 95 6.01 -19.49 15.22
C GLU A 95 6.92 -19.80 16.42
N GLY A 96 8.17 -19.34 16.37
CA GLY A 96 9.23 -19.66 17.34
C GLY A 96 9.96 -20.97 17.05
N VAL A 97 9.40 -21.88 16.25
CA VAL A 97 10.01 -23.17 15.91
C VAL A 97 10.44 -23.22 14.44
N ASN A 98 9.53 -22.93 13.51
CA ASN A 98 9.82 -22.96 12.08
C ASN A 98 10.12 -21.57 11.52
N PHE A 99 9.58 -20.52 12.14
CA PHE A 99 9.84 -19.15 11.74
C PHE A 99 9.61 -18.17 12.90
N LYS A 100 10.06 -16.93 12.75
CA LYS A 100 9.68 -15.81 13.62
C LYS A 100 9.66 -14.50 12.84
N PHE A 101 8.79 -13.57 13.24
CA PHE A 101 8.90 -12.19 12.80
C PHE A 101 9.94 -11.46 13.64
N ASP A 102 10.94 -10.84 13.01
CA ASP A 102 11.93 -10.05 13.74
C ASP A 102 11.41 -8.63 14.04
N SER A 103 10.57 -8.09 13.16
CA SER A 103 9.83 -6.85 13.39
C SER A 103 8.53 -6.88 12.59
N LYS A 104 7.50 -6.17 13.06
CA LYS A 104 6.23 -5.93 12.33
C LYS A 104 5.86 -4.44 12.29
N MET A 105 6.85 -3.57 12.51
CA MET A 105 6.62 -2.14 12.72
C MET A 105 6.85 -1.33 11.44
N ILE A 106 5.86 -0.52 11.06
CA ILE A 106 6.02 0.57 10.09
C ILE A 106 6.51 1.80 10.86
N PRO A 107 7.64 2.40 10.49
CA PRO A 107 8.08 3.65 11.09
C PRO A 107 7.09 4.80 10.88
N ALA A 108 7.18 5.82 11.74
CA ALA A 108 6.54 7.11 11.53
C ALA A 108 6.86 7.66 10.13
N ASP A 109 5.88 8.33 9.52
CA ASP A 109 5.99 9.01 8.23
C ASP A 109 6.39 8.10 7.04
N SER A 110 6.36 6.78 7.23
CA SER A 110 6.60 5.81 6.16
C SER A 110 5.29 5.19 5.65
N PHE A 111 5.24 4.99 4.33
CA PHE A 111 4.16 4.25 3.68
C PHE A 111 4.51 2.79 3.38
N LYS A 112 5.79 2.41 3.53
CA LYS A 112 6.31 1.09 3.15
C LYS A 112 7.35 0.59 4.16
N VAL A 113 7.32 -0.70 4.45
CA VAL A 113 8.34 -1.37 5.25
C VAL A 113 8.66 -2.75 4.67
N ARG A 114 9.91 -3.17 4.83
CA ARG A 114 10.33 -4.54 4.52
C ARG A 114 10.30 -5.35 5.81
N ILE A 115 9.43 -6.33 5.87
CA ILE A 115 9.22 -7.16 7.05
C ILE A 115 10.12 -8.40 6.97
N PRO A 116 11.01 -8.60 7.96
CA PRO A 116 11.84 -9.80 8.07
C PRO A 116 11.09 -10.97 8.71
N ILE A 117 11.03 -12.11 8.01
CA ILE A 117 10.69 -13.42 8.58
C ILE A 117 11.95 -14.25 8.63
N VAL A 118 12.41 -14.55 9.84
CA VAL A 118 13.49 -15.53 10.01
C VAL A 118 12.85 -16.91 9.95
N ILE A 119 13.35 -17.78 9.07
CA ILE A 119 12.93 -19.17 8.94
C ILE A 119 14.02 -20.09 9.45
N PHE A 120 13.63 -21.19 10.08
CA PHE A 120 14.50 -22.18 10.69
C PHE A 120 14.42 -23.51 9.93
N ARG A 121 15.55 -24.21 9.87
CA ARG A 121 15.66 -25.52 9.22
C ARG A 121 15.08 -26.64 10.08
#